data_AF-A0A183ATF3-F1
#
_entry.id   AF-A0A183ATF3-F1
#
_cell.length_a   1.000
_cell.length_b   1.000
_cell.length_c   1.000
_cell.angle_alpha   90.00
_cell.angle_beta   90.00
_cell.angle_gamma   90.00
#
_symmetry.space_group_name_H-M   'P 1'
#
loop_
_entity.id
_entity.type
_entity.pdbx_description
1 polymer ?
#
loop_
_entity_poly.entity_id
_entity_poly.type
_entity_poly.pdbx_seq_one_letter_code
_entity_poly.pdbx_strand_id
1 'polypeptide(L)'
;LPEIIRNQELSHYTLLDAFIFCTIKLRFPESLVTFLIGLLAVDEFKEEFVQSYLNHYTRIASTVMISARTRMVTEWSLQMNNRIVHISVQLFSGEYLALRMVRERHLHYLLVHCLLNMCICCRTRLDDRSNMVVNCEGPLIQNNVFWPFVSDLGNLVSHKSIVDVFVEDDEFLNAWTEVLRYMQFMNCFVMKEGNHIEYETMAFYHAITLEIEISANLMWNIWQHYRLPVSAFYLPGYTDTRSTLPVLVHLVCLNRFASLNFSHSLTVRFRAVVQITVSSPPSCAEQN
;
A
#
# COMPACT_ATOMS: atom_id res chain seq x y z
N LEU A 1 8.94 10.82 -8.74
CA LEU A 1 9.56 10.69 -7.40
C LEU A 1 10.06 12.06 -6.96
N PRO A 2 9.42 12.67 -5.95
CA PRO A 2 9.87 13.92 -5.37
C PRO A 2 11.34 13.83 -4.98
N GLU A 3 12.07 14.94 -5.11
CA GLU A 3 13.52 15.00 -4.87
C GLU A 3 13.90 14.52 -3.46
N ILE A 4 12.99 14.69 -2.49
CA ILE A 4 13.09 14.23 -1.10
C ILE A 4 13.34 12.72 -0.93
N ILE A 5 13.01 11.91 -1.95
CA ILE A 5 13.18 10.45 -1.93
C ILE A 5 14.49 10.02 -2.60
N ARG A 6 15.01 10.82 -3.55
CA ARG A 6 16.04 10.33 -4.48
C ARG A 6 17.47 10.43 -3.95
N ASN A 7 17.75 11.29 -2.96
CA ASN A 7 19.08 11.48 -2.36
C ASN A 7 18.99 11.95 -0.90
N GLN A 8 18.74 11.05 0.05
CA GLN A 8 18.78 11.39 1.47
C GLN A 8 20.21 11.21 2.02
N GLU A 9 21.06 12.24 1.86
CA GLU A 9 22.28 12.35 2.67
C GLU A 9 21.86 12.49 4.14
N LEU A 10 22.21 11.50 4.96
CA LEU A 10 21.95 11.58 6.40
C LEU A 10 23.02 12.44 7.04
N SER A 11 22.60 13.57 7.56
CA SER A 11 23.39 14.32 8.52
C SER A 11 22.70 14.25 9.87
N HIS A 12 23.38 13.63 10.84
CA HIS A 12 22.89 13.50 12.21
C HIS A 12 23.43 14.66 13.03
N TYR A 13 22.54 15.54 13.47
CA TYR A 13 22.90 16.72 14.25
C TYR A 13 22.51 16.59 15.72
N THR A 14 21.54 15.72 16.00
CA THR A 14 20.94 15.57 17.33
C THR A 14 21.15 14.16 17.89
N LEU A 15 21.03 14.04 19.21
CA LEU A 15 21.00 12.74 19.87
C LEU A 15 19.79 11.90 19.40
N LEU A 16 18.67 12.55 19.08
CA LEU A 16 17.49 11.90 18.54
C LEU A 16 17.80 11.21 17.20
N ASP A 17 18.50 11.89 16.28
CA ASP A 17 18.91 11.29 15.01
C ASP A 17 19.76 10.04 15.21
N ALA A 18 20.70 10.10 16.16
CA ALA A 18 21.52 8.95 16.54
C ALA A 18 20.67 7.81 17.13
N PHE A 19 19.65 8.12 17.95
CA PHE A 19 18.72 7.12 18.46
C PHE A 19 17.86 6.50 17.37
N ILE A 20 17.35 7.27 16.40
CA ILE A 20 16.58 6.71 15.28
C ILE A 20 17.46 5.82 14.41
N PHE A 21 18.67 6.28 14.09
CA PHE A 21 19.63 5.48 13.35
C PHE A 21 19.98 4.17 14.07
N CYS A 22 20.27 4.23 15.37
CA CYS A 22 20.52 3.05 16.20
C CYS A 22 19.31 2.12 16.25
N THR A 23 18.10 2.68 16.38
CA THR A 23 16.84 1.91 16.36
C THR A 23 16.75 1.08 15.07
N ILE A 24 17.03 1.68 13.92
CA ILE A 24 16.96 0.99 12.63
C ILE A 24 18.09 -0.04 12.49
N LYS A 25 19.34 0.37 12.78
CA LYS A 25 20.52 -0.49 12.66
C LYS A 25 20.42 -1.73 13.56
N LEU A 26 19.85 -1.58 14.75
CA LEU A 26 19.63 -2.65 15.72
C LEU A 26 18.27 -3.35 15.56
N ARG A 27 17.54 -3.09 14.46
CA ARG A 27 16.26 -3.74 14.12
C ARG A 27 15.19 -3.57 15.20
N PHE A 28 14.96 -2.32 15.59
CA PHE A 28 13.91 -1.88 16.52
C PHE A 28 13.98 -2.59 17.88
N PRO A 29 15.05 -2.38 18.68
CA PRO A 29 15.17 -2.99 20.01
C PRO A 29 14.12 -2.42 20.97
N GLU A 30 13.43 -3.30 21.70
CA GLU A 30 12.27 -2.95 22.52
C GLU A 30 12.53 -1.83 23.52
N SER A 31 13.65 -1.90 24.26
CA SER A 31 13.99 -0.91 25.28
C SER A 31 14.13 0.49 24.70
N LEU A 32 14.73 0.63 23.51
CA LEU A 32 14.88 1.91 22.83
C LEU A 32 13.55 2.41 22.26
N VAL A 33 12.74 1.50 21.69
CA VAL A 33 11.40 1.84 21.17
C VAL A 33 10.50 2.35 22.30
N THR A 34 10.45 1.62 23.43
CA THR A 34 9.67 2.02 24.61
C THR A 34 10.14 3.35 25.18
N PHE A 35 11.46 3.58 25.23
CA PHE A 35 12.03 4.85 25.66
C PHE A 35 11.59 6.01 24.75
N LEU A 36 11.74 5.88 23.43
CA LEU A 36 11.37 6.93 22.47
C LEU A 36 9.86 7.21 22.49
N ILE A 37 9.03 6.17 22.57
CA ILE A 37 7.58 6.33 22.67
C ILE A 37 7.19 6.98 24.00
N GLY A 38 7.86 6.66 25.10
CA GLY A 38 7.60 7.27 26.41
C GLY A 38 7.83 8.78 26.44
N LEU A 39 8.68 9.30 25.55
CA LEU A 39 8.95 10.74 25.41
C LEU A 39 7.91 11.49 24.56
N LEU A 40 6.98 10.78 23.89
CA LEU A 40 5.92 11.41 23.08
C LEU A 40 4.93 12.25 23.88
N ALA A 41 4.94 12.16 25.21
CA ALA A 41 4.18 13.05 26.09
C ALA A 41 4.67 14.50 26.05
N VAL A 42 5.86 14.75 25.51
CA VAL A 42 6.41 16.10 25.27
C VAL A 42 6.16 16.47 23.81
N ASP A 43 5.33 17.49 23.57
CA ASP A 43 4.88 17.86 22.22
C ASP A 43 6.04 18.29 21.32
N GLU A 44 7.02 19.03 21.84
CA GLU A 44 8.20 19.44 21.08
C GLU A 44 9.04 18.22 20.66
N PHE A 45 9.15 17.22 21.53
CA PHE A 45 9.84 15.98 21.20
C PHE A 45 9.08 15.20 20.12
N LYS A 46 7.75 15.13 20.21
CA LYS A 46 6.91 14.45 19.23
C LYS A 46 7.11 15.03 17.83
N GLU A 47 7.14 16.35 17.71
CA GLU A 47 7.37 17.03 16.43
C GLU A 47 8.74 16.62 15.85
N GLU A 48 9.83 16.80 16.61
CA GLU A 48 11.19 16.44 16.16
C GLU A 48 11.33 14.94 15.84
N PHE A 49 10.67 14.08 16.62
CA PHE A 49 10.69 12.64 16.39
C PHE A 49 10.00 12.28 15.08
N VAL A 50 8.84 12.86 14.76
CA VAL A 50 8.22 12.63 13.45
C VAL A 50 9.14 13.06 12.31
N GLN A 51 9.75 14.24 12.42
CA GLN A 51 10.65 14.75 11.37
C GLN A 51 11.86 13.81 11.15
N SER A 52 12.52 13.38 12.24
CA SER A 52 13.67 12.47 12.19
C SER A 52 13.27 11.05 11.73
N TYR A 53 12.10 10.56 12.14
CA TYR A 53 11.56 9.27 11.71
C TYR A 53 11.31 9.27 10.19
N LEU A 54 10.71 10.34 9.65
CA LEU A 54 10.47 10.48 8.21
C LEU A 54 11.76 10.63 7.39
N ASN A 55 12.79 11.27 7.94
CA ASN A 55 14.12 11.32 7.32
C ASN A 55 14.74 9.92 7.14
N HIS A 56 14.30 8.95 7.93
CA HIS A 56 14.79 7.58 7.88
C HIS A 56 13.79 6.59 7.27
N TYR A 57 12.61 7.02 6.84
CA TYR A 57 11.53 6.11 6.43
C TYR A 57 11.93 5.14 5.32
N THR A 58 12.69 5.61 4.33
CA THR A 58 13.21 4.77 3.23
C THR A 58 14.17 3.67 3.73
N ARG A 59 14.92 3.95 4.80
CA ARG A 59 15.84 2.99 5.45
C ARG A 59 15.07 2.01 6.32
N ILE A 60 14.02 2.47 7.00
CA ILE A 60 13.06 1.60 7.70
C ILE A 60 12.47 0.62 6.69
N ALA A 61 11.92 1.12 5.57
CA ALA A 61 11.35 0.28 4.52
C ALA A 61 12.36 -0.73 3.96
N SER A 62 13.59 -0.29 3.68
CA SER A 62 14.68 -1.18 3.24
C SER A 62 15.01 -2.25 4.27
N THR A 63 15.00 -1.91 5.55
CA THR A 63 15.25 -2.85 6.65
C THR A 63 14.16 -3.91 6.73
N VAL A 64 12.89 -3.51 6.60
CA VAL A 64 11.74 -4.43 6.53
C VAL A 64 11.91 -5.38 5.35
N MET A 65 12.17 -4.87 4.14
CA MET A 65 12.34 -5.70 2.93
C MET A 65 13.52 -6.67 3.05
N ILE A 66 14.66 -6.23 3.59
CA ILE A 66 15.85 -7.08 3.77
C ILE A 66 15.58 -8.17 4.82
N SER A 67 14.90 -7.84 5.91
CA SER A 67 14.61 -8.77 7.00
C SER A 67 13.75 -9.95 6.56
N ALA A 68 12.92 -9.75 5.54
CA ALA A 68 11.97 -10.73 5.03
C ALA A 68 12.49 -11.52 3.83
N ARG A 69 13.78 -11.43 3.47
CA ARG A 69 14.35 -12.26 2.38
C ARG A 69 14.48 -13.73 2.73
N THR A 70 14.39 -14.10 4.01
CA THR A 70 14.31 -15.50 4.42
C THR A 70 12.93 -16.07 4.11
N ARG A 71 12.87 -17.30 3.58
CA ARG A 71 11.58 -17.96 3.23
C ARG A 71 10.66 -18.25 4.42
N MET A 72 11.19 -18.13 5.64
CA MET A 72 10.40 -18.30 6.86
C MET A 72 10.37 -16.99 7.61
N VAL A 73 9.17 -16.57 8.01
CA VAL A 73 8.97 -15.52 9.01
C VAL A 73 9.68 -15.96 10.28
N THR A 74 10.57 -15.12 10.76
CA THR A 74 11.20 -15.32 12.06
C THR A 74 10.46 -14.51 13.11
N GLU A 75 10.45 -15.00 14.35
CA GLU A 75 9.83 -14.29 15.46
C GLU A 75 10.39 -12.86 15.60
N TRP A 76 11.70 -12.68 15.43
CA TRP A 76 12.32 -11.36 15.51
C TRP A 76 11.88 -10.42 14.38
N SER A 77 11.64 -10.92 13.15
CA SER A 77 11.15 -10.07 12.05
C SER A 77 9.72 -9.63 12.27
N LEU A 78 8.87 -10.49 12.85
CA LEU A 78 7.49 -10.14 13.20
C LEU A 78 7.47 -9.08 14.32
N GLN A 79 8.25 -9.30 15.38
CA GLN A 79 8.39 -8.33 16.48
C GLN A 79 8.91 -6.98 15.98
N MET A 80 9.88 -6.98 15.06
CA MET A 80 10.38 -5.76 14.43
C MET A 80 9.26 -5.01 13.69
N ASN A 81 8.49 -5.70 12.83
CA ASN A 81 7.37 -5.10 12.10
C ASN A 81 6.30 -4.54 13.05
N ASN A 82 5.95 -5.29 14.11
CA ASN A 82 5.00 -4.84 15.12
C ASN A 82 5.49 -3.58 15.84
N ARG A 83 6.78 -3.48 16.16
CA ARG A 83 7.36 -2.28 16.78
C ARG A 83 7.38 -1.07 15.83
N ILE A 84 7.62 -1.30 14.53
CA ILE A 84 7.53 -0.24 13.51
C ILE A 84 6.10 0.32 13.47
N VAL A 85 5.11 -0.56 13.35
CA VAL A 85 3.67 -0.21 13.38
C VAL A 85 3.32 0.51 14.68
N HIS A 86 3.81 0.01 15.82
CA HIS A 86 3.53 0.62 17.11
C HIS A 86 4.07 2.05 17.18
N ILE A 87 5.29 2.32 16.70
CA ILE A 87 5.81 3.70 16.62
C ILE A 87 4.93 4.54 15.71
N SER A 88 4.69 4.08 14.48
CA SER A 88 4.03 4.88 13.47
C SER A 88 2.56 5.20 13.80
N VAL A 89 1.84 4.29 14.46
CA VAL A 89 0.49 4.56 15.02
C VAL A 89 0.54 5.70 16.04
N GLN A 90 1.55 5.75 16.91
CA GLN A 90 1.70 6.83 17.89
C GLN A 90 2.01 8.18 17.23
N LEU A 91 2.68 8.16 16.07
CA LEU A 91 3.04 9.35 15.31
C LEU A 91 1.89 9.86 14.42
N PHE A 92 1.16 8.96 13.75
CA PHE A 92 0.23 9.30 12.66
C PHE A 92 -1.26 9.12 12.97
N SER A 93 -1.62 8.71 14.20
CA SER A 93 -3.03 8.62 14.63
C SER A 93 -3.72 9.97 14.84
N GLY A 94 -2.94 11.05 14.99
CA GLY A 94 -3.48 12.41 15.15
C GLY A 94 -3.62 13.12 13.80
N GLU A 95 -4.86 13.49 13.45
CA GLU A 95 -5.19 14.11 12.14
C GLU A 95 -4.33 15.34 11.82
N TYR A 96 -4.19 16.26 12.77
CA TYR A 96 -3.45 17.51 12.54
C TYR A 96 -1.99 17.27 12.13
N LEU A 97 -1.27 16.43 12.88
CA LEU A 97 0.13 16.13 12.61
C LEU A 97 0.27 15.29 11.34
N ALA A 98 -0.59 14.29 11.16
CA ALA A 98 -0.60 13.46 9.96
C ALA A 98 -0.85 14.26 8.68
N LEU A 99 -1.82 15.19 8.70
CA LEU A 99 -2.11 16.08 7.57
C LEU A 99 -0.92 17.00 7.26
N ARG A 100 -0.26 17.54 8.29
CA ARG A 100 0.98 18.31 8.10
C ARG A 100 2.07 17.47 7.46
N MET A 101 2.28 16.23 7.90
CA MET A 101 3.29 15.34 7.28
C MET A 101 2.95 14.95 5.85
N VAL A 102 1.68 14.81 5.52
CA VAL A 102 1.20 14.61 4.15
C VAL A 102 1.56 15.82 3.28
N ARG A 103 1.31 17.05 3.76
CA ARG A 103 1.51 18.29 2.99
C ARG A 103 2.96 18.75 2.93
N GLU A 104 3.66 18.74 4.06
CA GLU A 104 5.02 19.30 4.22
C GLU A 104 6.11 18.28 3.87
N ARG A 105 5.86 16.99 4.15
CA ARG A 105 6.86 15.92 4.01
C ARG A 105 6.50 14.86 2.97
N HIS A 106 5.38 15.03 2.26
CA HIS A 106 4.91 14.11 1.23
C HIS A 106 4.83 12.65 1.69
N LEU A 107 4.37 12.43 2.93
CA LEU A 107 4.32 11.10 3.55
C LEU A 107 3.60 10.05 2.68
N HIS A 108 2.48 10.42 2.08
CA HIS A 108 1.69 9.55 1.20
C HIS A 108 2.50 9.03 -0.01
N TYR A 109 3.34 9.87 -0.63
CA TYR A 109 4.24 9.43 -1.69
C TYR A 109 5.32 8.47 -1.19
N LEU A 110 5.86 8.67 0.01
CA LEU A 110 6.84 7.75 0.60
C LEU A 110 6.22 6.36 0.79
N LEU A 111 4.99 6.29 1.32
CA LEU A 111 4.27 5.03 1.55
C LEU A 111 3.97 4.30 0.24
N VAL A 112 3.39 4.99 -0.75
CA VAL A 112 3.09 4.43 -2.07
C VAL A 112 4.36 3.97 -2.77
N HIS A 113 5.45 4.73 -2.66
CA HIS A 113 6.74 4.33 -3.22
C HIS A 113 7.28 3.05 -2.57
N CYS A 114 7.15 2.88 -1.25
CA CYS A 114 7.57 1.66 -0.57
C CYS A 114 6.76 0.44 -1.05
N LEU A 115 5.44 0.59 -1.24
CA LEU A 115 4.58 -0.45 -1.79
C LEU A 115 4.93 -0.80 -3.24
N LEU A 116 5.14 0.21 -4.10
CA LEU A 116 5.59 0.00 -5.49
C LEU A 116 6.93 -0.72 -5.55
N ASN A 117 7.90 -0.29 -4.73
CA ASN A 117 9.23 -0.90 -4.69
C ASN A 117 9.15 -2.37 -4.25
N MET A 118 8.31 -2.69 -3.26
CA MET A 118 8.03 -4.07 -2.87
C MET A 118 7.45 -4.87 -4.04
N CYS A 119 6.43 -4.35 -4.72
CA CYS A 119 5.80 -5.02 -5.86
C CYS A 119 6.82 -5.29 -6.97
N ILE A 120 7.67 -4.30 -7.29
CA ILE A 120 8.74 -4.41 -8.28
C ILE A 120 9.75 -5.50 -7.90
N CYS A 121 10.17 -5.54 -6.64
CA CYS A 121 11.09 -6.57 -6.12
C CYS A 121 10.50 -7.99 -6.17
N CYS A 122 9.18 -8.11 -6.20
CA CYS A 122 8.47 -9.39 -6.27
C CYS A 122 8.12 -9.82 -7.70
N ARG A 123 8.52 -9.09 -8.74
CA ARG A 123 8.12 -9.42 -10.13
C ARG A 123 8.78 -10.71 -10.63
N THR A 124 7.99 -11.54 -11.29
CA THR A 124 8.42 -12.70 -12.07
C THR A 124 7.85 -12.62 -13.49
N ARG A 125 8.42 -13.37 -14.43
CA ARG A 125 7.91 -13.46 -15.80
C ARG A 125 6.62 -14.28 -15.82
N LEU A 126 5.58 -13.75 -16.46
CA LEU A 126 4.34 -14.46 -16.75
C LEU A 126 4.45 -15.28 -18.03
N ASP A 127 5.10 -14.73 -19.05
CA ASP A 127 5.19 -15.33 -20.38
C ASP A 127 6.53 -15.04 -21.10
N ASP A 128 6.68 -15.64 -22.27
CA ASP A 128 7.83 -15.46 -23.16
C ASP A 128 7.92 -14.05 -23.74
N ARG A 129 6.82 -13.29 -23.72
CA ARG A 129 6.75 -11.90 -24.20
C ARG A 129 7.29 -10.89 -23.19
N SER A 130 7.88 -11.37 -22.09
CA SER A 130 8.42 -10.53 -21.02
C SER A 130 7.36 -9.74 -20.25
N ASN A 131 6.10 -10.20 -20.27
CA ASN A 131 5.11 -9.68 -19.33
C ASN A 131 5.52 -10.10 -17.92
N MET A 132 5.49 -9.16 -16.98
CA MET A 132 5.92 -9.39 -15.60
C MET A 132 4.76 -9.20 -14.65
N VAL A 133 4.68 -10.07 -13.65
CA VAL A 133 3.60 -10.14 -12.66
C VAL A 133 4.18 -10.32 -11.27
N VAL A 134 3.45 -9.95 -10.21
CA VAL A 134 3.91 -10.19 -8.84
C VAL A 134 3.88 -11.69 -8.53
N ASN A 135 4.98 -12.20 -7.98
CA ASN A 135 5.10 -13.57 -7.50
C ASN A 135 4.61 -13.66 -6.05
N CYS A 136 3.46 -14.30 -5.84
CA CYS A 136 2.87 -14.45 -4.50
C CYS A 136 3.54 -15.55 -3.64
N GLU A 137 4.47 -16.32 -4.21
CA GLU A 137 5.36 -17.23 -3.47
C GLU A 137 6.70 -16.57 -3.10
N GLY A 138 6.90 -15.30 -3.47
CA GLY A 138 8.08 -14.56 -3.09
C GLY A 138 8.13 -14.32 -1.56
N PRO A 139 9.32 -14.37 -0.93
CA PRO A 139 9.44 -14.30 0.52
C PRO A 139 8.92 -12.97 1.10
N LEU A 140 8.96 -11.87 0.33
CA LEU A 140 8.38 -10.59 0.77
C LEU A 140 6.85 -10.65 0.91
N ILE A 141 6.19 -11.36 0.00
CA ILE A 141 4.74 -11.52 0.00
C ILE A 141 4.33 -12.50 1.10
N GLN A 142 4.99 -13.66 1.18
CA GLN A 142 4.70 -14.68 2.21
C GLN A 142 4.90 -14.15 3.63
N ASN A 143 5.86 -13.23 3.82
CA ASN A 143 6.16 -12.66 5.13
C ASN A 143 5.39 -11.37 5.45
N ASN A 144 4.38 -11.00 4.65
CA ASN A 144 3.54 -9.80 4.85
C ASN A 144 4.33 -8.50 5.05
N VAL A 145 5.40 -8.30 4.26
CA VAL A 145 6.30 -7.12 4.35
C VAL A 145 5.58 -5.79 4.17
N PHE A 146 4.45 -5.80 3.47
CA PHE A 146 3.64 -4.61 3.23
C PHE A 146 3.00 -4.05 4.51
N TRP A 147 2.88 -4.84 5.56
CA TRP A 147 2.04 -4.52 6.72
C TRP A 147 2.35 -3.16 7.37
N PRO A 148 3.61 -2.79 7.64
CA PRO A 148 3.90 -1.46 8.20
C PRO A 148 3.44 -0.30 7.31
N PHE A 149 3.62 -0.42 5.98
CA PHE A 149 3.25 0.64 5.04
C PHE A 149 1.73 0.76 4.88
N VAL A 150 1.03 -0.37 4.83
CA VAL A 150 -0.43 -0.43 4.74
C VAL A 150 -1.06 0.10 6.03
N SER A 151 -0.51 -0.25 7.19
CA SER A 151 -0.95 0.27 8.48
C SER A 151 -0.83 1.80 8.53
N ASP A 152 0.29 2.36 8.07
CA ASP A 152 0.48 3.81 8.04
C ASP A 152 -0.51 4.48 7.09
N LEU A 153 -0.67 3.94 5.89
CA LEU A 153 -1.62 4.46 4.91
C LEU A 153 -3.07 4.36 5.42
N GLY A 154 -3.38 3.28 6.15
CA GLY A 154 -4.66 3.05 6.83
C GLY A 154 -4.98 4.14 7.85
N ASN A 155 -4.01 4.51 8.67
CA ASN A 155 -4.16 5.64 9.60
C ASN A 155 -4.41 6.95 8.86
N LEU A 156 -3.69 7.21 7.76
CA LEU A 156 -3.89 8.43 6.97
C LEU A 156 -5.30 8.50 6.36
N VAL A 157 -5.76 7.43 5.71
CA VAL A 157 -7.09 7.41 5.07
C VAL A 157 -8.25 7.33 6.07
N SER A 158 -7.96 7.16 7.36
CA SER A 158 -8.98 7.25 8.41
C SER A 158 -9.48 8.69 8.61
N HIS A 159 -8.71 9.70 8.16
CA HIS A 159 -9.02 11.11 8.32
C HIS A 159 -9.51 11.73 7.00
N LYS A 160 -10.70 12.34 7.02
CA LYS A 160 -11.29 12.96 5.82
C LYS A 160 -10.40 14.05 5.22
N SER A 161 -9.81 14.91 6.05
CA SER A 161 -8.98 16.03 5.55
C SER A 161 -7.76 15.57 4.75
N ILE A 162 -7.23 14.38 5.06
CA ILE A 162 -6.12 13.77 4.34
C ILE A 162 -6.61 13.09 3.07
N VAL A 163 -7.76 12.40 3.13
CA VAL A 163 -8.38 11.80 1.95
C VAL A 163 -8.74 12.85 0.91
N ASP A 164 -9.21 14.03 1.31
CA ASP A 164 -9.46 15.15 0.41
C ASP A 164 -8.16 15.55 -0.35
N VAL A 165 -7.01 15.57 0.31
CA VAL A 165 -5.71 15.78 -0.36
C VAL A 165 -5.40 14.67 -1.36
N PHE A 166 -5.70 13.41 -1.03
CA PHE A 166 -5.37 12.27 -1.89
C PHE A 166 -6.22 12.24 -3.17
N VAL A 167 -7.50 12.59 -3.09
CA VAL A 167 -8.40 12.55 -4.26
C VAL A 167 -8.24 13.77 -5.18
N GLU A 168 -7.69 14.87 -4.65
CA GLU A 168 -7.37 16.08 -5.43
C GLU A 168 -5.97 16.01 -6.07
N ASP A 169 -5.12 15.08 -5.62
CA ASP A 169 -3.75 14.90 -6.13
C ASP A 169 -3.69 13.84 -7.24
N ASP A 170 -3.68 14.30 -8.50
CA ASP A 170 -3.57 13.45 -9.68
C ASP A 170 -2.28 12.60 -9.71
N GLU A 171 -1.15 13.12 -9.22
CA GLU A 171 0.12 12.38 -9.20
C GLU A 171 0.05 11.22 -8.21
N PHE A 172 -0.57 11.44 -7.05
CA PHE A 172 -0.80 10.40 -6.06
C PHE A 172 -1.77 9.34 -6.61
N LEU A 173 -2.89 9.74 -7.20
CA LEU A 173 -3.87 8.82 -7.77
C LEU A 173 -3.27 7.95 -8.88
N ASN A 174 -2.38 8.52 -9.72
CA ASN A 174 -1.65 7.76 -10.73
C ASN A 174 -0.70 6.74 -10.10
N ALA A 175 0.09 7.14 -9.10
CA ALA A 175 1.00 6.24 -8.40
C ALA A 175 0.25 5.13 -7.64
N TRP A 176 -0.89 5.46 -7.02
CA TRP A 176 -1.76 4.50 -6.36
C TRP A 176 -2.40 3.53 -7.33
N THR A 177 -2.88 4.01 -8.48
CA THR A 177 -3.41 3.16 -9.56
C THR A 177 -2.35 2.17 -10.03
N GLU A 178 -1.07 2.57 -10.06
CA GLU A 178 0.01 1.65 -10.40
C GLU A 178 0.21 0.54 -9.35
N VAL A 179 0.04 0.84 -8.05
CA VAL A 179 -0.01 -0.21 -7.00
C VAL A 179 -1.16 -1.18 -7.26
N LEU A 180 -2.37 -0.67 -7.55
CA LEU A 180 -3.54 -1.51 -7.82
C LEU A 180 -3.34 -2.42 -9.04
N ARG A 181 -2.65 -1.93 -10.08
CA ARG A 181 -2.35 -2.73 -11.28
C ARG A 181 -1.48 -3.94 -10.98
N TYR A 182 -0.61 -3.89 -9.98
CA TYR A 182 0.18 -5.04 -9.56
C TYR A 182 -0.68 -6.15 -8.92
N MET A 183 -1.86 -5.81 -8.39
CA MET A 183 -2.79 -6.76 -7.78
C MET A 183 -3.71 -7.44 -8.81
N GLN A 184 -4.00 -6.77 -9.94
CA GLN A 184 -4.95 -7.30 -10.93
C GLN A 184 -4.43 -8.49 -11.77
N PHE A 185 -3.12 -8.75 -11.72
CA PHE A 185 -2.49 -9.81 -12.50
C PHE A 185 -1.39 -10.52 -11.70
N MET A 186 -1.70 -10.91 -10.47
CA MET A 186 -0.76 -11.67 -9.64
C MET A 186 -0.58 -13.10 -10.16
N ASN A 187 0.64 -13.63 -10.07
CA ASN A 187 0.87 -15.06 -10.31
C ASN A 187 0.62 -15.86 -9.03
N CYS A 188 -0.56 -16.49 -8.97
CA CYS A 188 -0.99 -17.33 -7.87
C CYS A 188 -0.60 -18.81 -8.03
N PHE A 189 0.05 -19.19 -9.14
CA PHE A 189 0.32 -20.59 -9.46
C PHE A 189 1.81 -20.82 -9.72
N VAL A 190 2.29 -21.96 -9.25
CA VAL A 190 3.64 -22.45 -9.58
C VAL A 190 3.49 -23.81 -10.22
N MET A 191 3.88 -23.92 -11.48
CA MET A 191 4.09 -25.22 -12.11
C MET A 191 5.30 -25.88 -11.45
N LYS A 192 5.07 -26.89 -10.62
CA LYS A 192 6.12 -27.83 -10.20
C LYS A 192 6.20 -28.91 -11.27
N GLU A 193 7.37 -29.10 -11.87
CA GLU A 193 7.59 -30.14 -12.89
C GLU A 193 7.25 -31.53 -12.30
N GLY A 194 6.36 -32.25 -13.00
CA GLY A 194 5.93 -33.60 -12.66
C GLY A 194 4.42 -33.73 -12.50
N ASN A 195 3.78 -34.42 -13.46
CA ASN A 195 2.36 -34.83 -13.48
C ASN A 195 1.34 -33.76 -13.05
N HIS A 196 1.01 -32.86 -13.98
CA HIS A 196 -0.31 -32.24 -14.23
C HIS A 196 -1.28 -32.00 -13.05
N ILE A 197 -0.80 -31.53 -11.89
CA ILE A 197 -1.68 -31.05 -10.84
C ILE A 197 -1.15 -29.69 -10.38
N GLU A 198 -1.82 -28.64 -10.85
CA GLU A 198 -1.75 -27.32 -10.23
C GLU A 198 -2.34 -27.47 -8.82
N TYR A 199 -1.47 -27.55 -7.81
CA TYR A 199 -1.92 -27.51 -6.42
C TYR A 199 -2.30 -26.07 -6.08
N GLU A 200 -3.41 -25.89 -5.37
CA GLU A 200 -3.71 -24.63 -4.68
C GLU A 200 -2.61 -24.37 -3.64
N THR A 201 -1.64 -23.55 -4.01
CA THR A 201 -0.53 -23.14 -3.13
C THR A 201 -0.96 -22.00 -2.22
N MET A 202 -0.25 -21.81 -1.11
CA MET A 202 -0.45 -20.65 -0.21
C MET A 202 -0.36 -19.30 -0.95
N ALA A 203 0.30 -19.26 -2.12
CA ALA A 203 0.27 -18.17 -3.09
C ALA A 203 -1.11 -17.54 -3.31
N PHE A 204 -2.16 -18.37 -3.44
CA PHE A 204 -3.51 -17.89 -3.66
C PHE A 204 -4.04 -17.12 -2.43
N TYR A 205 -3.80 -17.65 -1.23
CA TYR A 205 -4.11 -16.94 0.02
C TYR A 205 -3.35 -15.64 0.13
N HIS A 206 -2.05 -15.63 -0.18
CA HIS A 206 -1.27 -14.39 -0.13
C HIS A 206 -1.73 -13.36 -1.16
N ALA A 207 -2.12 -13.78 -2.36
CA ALA A 207 -2.69 -12.90 -3.38
C ALA A 207 -3.99 -12.25 -2.88
N ILE A 208 -4.91 -13.04 -2.34
CA ILE A 208 -6.15 -12.51 -1.76
C ILE A 208 -5.85 -11.54 -0.61
N THR A 209 -4.93 -11.90 0.29
CA THR A 209 -4.54 -11.03 1.40
C THR A 209 -3.98 -9.70 0.89
N LEU A 210 -3.13 -9.71 -0.13
CA LEU A 210 -2.62 -8.48 -0.74
C LEU A 210 -3.76 -7.62 -1.33
N GLU A 211 -4.67 -8.24 -2.09
CA GLU A 211 -5.79 -7.53 -2.71
C GLU A 211 -6.72 -6.93 -1.64
N ILE A 212 -7.00 -7.65 -0.55
CA ILE A 212 -7.84 -7.16 0.54
C ILE A 212 -7.15 -6.04 1.31
N GLU A 213 -5.93 -6.29 1.80
CA GLU A 213 -5.26 -5.39 2.74
C GLU A 213 -4.71 -4.14 2.06
N ILE A 214 -4.09 -4.28 0.89
CA ILE A 214 -3.53 -3.14 0.15
C ILE A 214 -4.62 -2.44 -0.64
N SER A 215 -5.54 -3.15 -1.31
CA SER A 215 -6.56 -2.48 -2.13
C SER A 215 -7.87 -2.26 -1.37
N ALA A 216 -8.59 -3.33 -1.05
CA ALA A 216 -10.01 -3.23 -0.70
C ALA A 216 -10.23 -2.39 0.57
N ASN A 217 -9.42 -2.63 1.61
CA ASN A 217 -9.53 -1.94 2.89
C ASN A 217 -9.28 -0.43 2.75
N LEU A 218 -8.22 -0.03 2.05
CA LEU A 218 -7.88 1.37 1.85
C LEU A 218 -8.91 2.09 0.96
N MET A 219 -9.32 1.47 -0.13
CA MET A 219 -10.35 2.01 -1.03
C MET A 219 -11.69 2.14 -0.32
N TRP A 220 -12.04 1.16 0.52
CA TRP A 220 -13.25 1.20 1.33
C TRP A 220 -13.24 2.38 2.30
N ASN A 221 -12.13 2.59 3.01
CA ASN A 221 -11.99 3.72 3.93
C ASN A 221 -12.12 5.07 3.20
N ILE A 222 -11.47 5.22 2.04
CA ILE A 222 -11.62 6.41 1.19
C ILE A 222 -13.10 6.61 0.80
N TRP A 223 -13.77 5.54 0.35
CA TRP A 223 -15.17 5.61 -0.07
C TRP A 223 -16.13 5.96 1.07
N GLN A 224 -15.88 5.49 2.30
CA GLN A 224 -16.71 5.81 3.46
C GLN A 224 -16.83 7.32 3.71
N HIS A 225 -15.77 8.09 3.44
CA HIS A 225 -15.78 9.56 3.60
C HIS A 225 -16.68 10.29 2.59
N TYR A 226 -16.95 9.69 1.43
CA TYR A 226 -17.78 10.27 0.36
C TYR A 226 -19.13 9.58 0.19
N ARG A 227 -19.40 8.53 0.98
CA ARG A 227 -20.70 7.87 0.96
C ARG A 227 -21.76 8.85 1.47
N LEU A 228 -22.59 9.35 0.56
CA LEU A 228 -23.76 10.15 0.94
C LEU A 228 -24.66 9.34 1.88
N PRO A 229 -25.24 9.97 2.92
CA PRO A 229 -26.28 9.31 3.70
C PRO A 229 -27.44 8.96 2.78
N VAL A 230 -28.02 7.77 2.97
CA VAL A 230 -29.11 7.20 2.14
C VAL A 230 -30.34 8.13 2.07
N SER A 231 -30.45 9.12 2.96
CA SER A 231 -31.49 10.16 2.95
C SER A 231 -31.31 11.24 1.86
N ALA A 232 -30.16 11.32 1.17
CA ALA A 232 -29.88 12.34 0.15
C ALA A 232 -30.45 12.02 -1.25
N PHE A 233 -31.04 10.83 -1.46
CA PHE A 233 -31.63 10.42 -2.74
C PHE A 233 -32.89 11.20 -3.16
N TYR A 234 -33.32 12.21 -2.40
CA TYR A 234 -34.48 13.06 -2.71
C TYR A 234 -34.15 14.48 -3.20
N LEU A 235 -32.88 14.82 -3.45
CA LEU A 235 -32.50 16.14 -3.98
C LEU A 235 -31.83 16.01 -5.36
N PRO A 236 -32.51 16.43 -6.44
CA PRO A 236 -31.90 16.50 -7.77
C PRO A 236 -31.00 17.74 -7.83
N GLY A 237 -29.67 17.56 -7.86
CA GLY A 237 -28.79 18.72 -8.07
C GLY A 237 -27.27 18.54 -7.90
N TYR A 238 -26.76 17.45 -7.36
CA TYR A 238 -25.31 17.30 -7.16
C TYR A 238 -24.75 16.08 -7.90
N THR A 239 -24.31 16.31 -9.13
CA THR A 239 -23.53 15.36 -9.93
C THR A 239 -22.22 16.03 -10.29
N ASP A 240 -21.23 15.90 -9.40
CA ASP A 240 -19.83 16.02 -9.78
C ASP A 240 -19.17 14.65 -9.56
N THR A 241 -19.31 13.79 -10.58
CA THR A 241 -18.89 12.38 -10.56
C THR A 241 -17.64 12.16 -11.42
N ARG A 242 -16.69 13.11 -11.43
CA ARG A 242 -15.48 13.00 -12.27
C ARG A 242 -14.27 12.39 -11.57
N SER A 243 -14.10 12.58 -10.26
CA SER A 243 -12.91 12.09 -9.52
C SER A 243 -13.05 10.70 -8.89
N THR A 244 -14.27 10.17 -8.76
CA THR A 244 -14.54 8.90 -8.07
C THR A 244 -14.58 7.67 -8.98
N LEU A 245 -14.46 7.84 -10.30
CA LEU A 245 -14.72 6.78 -11.27
C LEU A 245 -13.72 5.59 -11.20
N PRO A 246 -12.39 5.78 -11.09
CA PRO A 246 -11.46 4.66 -10.99
C PRO A 246 -11.62 3.88 -9.68
N VAL A 247 -11.88 4.62 -8.59
CA VAL A 247 -12.12 4.10 -7.24
C VAL A 247 -13.40 3.27 -7.17
N LEU A 248 -14.50 3.80 -7.72
CA LEU A 248 -15.78 3.11 -7.84
C LEU A 248 -15.67 1.89 -8.76
N VAL A 249 -14.92 1.95 -9.86
CA VAL A 249 -14.75 0.80 -10.76
C VAL A 249 -14.03 -0.35 -10.06
N HIS A 250 -12.94 -0.07 -9.33
CA HIS A 250 -12.24 -1.12 -8.58
C HIS A 250 -13.10 -1.68 -7.43
N LEU A 251 -13.79 -0.81 -6.68
CA LEU A 251 -14.73 -1.22 -5.65
C LEU A 251 -15.92 -2.02 -6.21
N VAL A 252 -16.46 -1.66 -7.38
CA VAL A 252 -17.55 -2.41 -8.04
C VAL A 252 -17.07 -3.78 -8.54
N CYS A 253 -15.84 -3.88 -9.04
CA CYS A 253 -15.21 -5.16 -9.37
C CYS A 253 -15.06 -6.05 -8.13
N LEU A 254 -14.64 -5.49 -6.99
CA LEU A 254 -14.54 -6.19 -5.70
C LEU A 254 -15.91 -6.51 -5.07
N ASN A 255 -16.90 -5.62 -5.19
CA ASN A 255 -18.26 -5.85 -4.66
C ASN A 255 -18.99 -6.95 -5.44
N ARG A 256 -18.68 -7.12 -6.75
CA ARG A 256 -19.11 -8.32 -7.50
C ARG A 256 -18.44 -9.60 -7.01
N PHE A 257 -17.24 -9.50 -6.42
CA PHE A 257 -16.56 -10.63 -5.77
C PHE A 257 -17.15 -10.95 -4.40
N ALA A 258 -17.47 -9.95 -3.58
CA ALA A 258 -18.06 -10.13 -2.25
C ALA A 258 -19.56 -10.51 -2.28
N SER A 259 -20.29 -10.11 -3.33
CA SER A 259 -21.70 -10.52 -3.55
C SER A 259 -21.86 -11.89 -4.20
N LEU A 260 -20.75 -12.53 -4.62
CA LEU A 260 -20.72 -13.98 -4.82
C LEU A 260 -20.73 -14.62 -3.44
N ASN A 261 -21.95 -14.81 -2.92
CA ASN A 261 -22.20 -15.62 -1.75
C ASN A 261 -21.33 -16.89 -1.77
N PHE A 262 -20.75 -17.20 -0.62
CA PHE A 262 -20.19 -18.49 -0.23
C PHE A 262 -21.27 -19.59 -0.32
N SER A 263 -21.72 -19.89 -1.53
CA SER A 263 -22.64 -20.96 -1.86
C SER A 263 -22.02 -21.79 -2.98
N HIS A 264 -21.52 -22.97 -2.57
CA HIS A 264 -21.10 -24.11 -3.37
C HIS A 264 -21.30 -23.99 -4.89
N SER A 265 -20.26 -23.56 -5.62
CA SER A 265 -19.80 -24.18 -6.87
C SER A 265 -18.61 -23.37 -7.42
N LEU A 266 -17.40 -23.76 -7.03
CA LEU A 266 -16.17 -23.13 -7.49
C LEU A 266 -15.57 -23.98 -8.62
N THR A 267 -16.20 -23.92 -9.79
CA THR A 267 -15.58 -24.37 -11.05
C THR A 267 -16.35 -23.72 -12.21
N VAL A 268 -15.62 -23.16 -13.17
CA VAL A 268 -16.14 -22.67 -14.47
C VAL A 268 -16.78 -21.28 -14.46
N ARG A 269 -15.96 -20.21 -14.50
CA ARG A 269 -16.04 -19.05 -15.44
C ARG A 269 -15.19 -17.87 -14.97
N PHE A 270 -13.89 -17.92 -15.24
CA PHE A 270 -13.05 -16.71 -15.29
C PHE A 270 -12.71 -16.41 -16.75
N ARG A 271 -13.59 -15.63 -17.40
CA ARG A 271 -13.32 -14.99 -18.70
C ARG A 271 -14.14 -13.70 -18.80
N ALA A 272 -13.70 -12.69 -18.08
CA ALA A 272 -14.08 -11.28 -18.31
C ALA A 272 -13.15 -10.38 -17.49
N VAL A 273 -11.85 -10.39 -17.82
CA VAL A 273 -10.94 -9.35 -17.38
C VAL A 273 -11.22 -8.12 -18.23
N VAL A 274 -11.53 -7.02 -17.56
CA VAL A 274 -11.77 -5.69 -18.13
C VAL A 274 -10.54 -5.28 -18.94
N GLN A 275 -10.67 -5.30 -20.26
CA GLN A 275 -9.80 -4.56 -21.17
C GLN A 275 -10.05 -3.06 -20.93
N ILE A 276 -9.22 -2.41 -20.12
CA ILE A 276 -9.05 -0.96 -20.23
C ILE A 276 -8.24 -0.73 -21.51
N THR A 277 -8.94 -0.69 -22.64
CA THR A 277 -8.38 -0.18 -23.89
C THR A 277 -8.42 1.33 -23.83
N VAL A 278 -7.25 1.94 -23.66
CA VAL A 278 -7.04 3.33 -24.10
C VAL A 278 -7.13 3.27 -25.62
N SER A 279 -8.32 3.51 -26.15
CA SER A 279 -8.52 3.64 -27.59
C SER A 279 -8.10 5.05 -27.99
N SER A 280 -6.98 5.14 -28.70
CA SER A 280 -6.64 6.28 -29.53
C SER A 280 -7.80 6.54 -30.50
N PRO A 281 -8.17 7.81 -30.79
CA PRO A 281 -9.24 8.09 -31.74
C PRO A 281 -8.83 7.61 -33.14
N PRO A 282 -9.75 7.05 -33.95
CA PRO A 282 -9.43 6.59 -35.29
C PRO A 282 -9.11 7.80 -36.18
N SER A 283 -7.98 7.70 -36.89
CA SER A 283 -7.68 8.57 -38.03
C SER A 283 -8.77 8.40 -39.09
N CYS A 284 -9.44 9.50 -39.46
CA CYS A 284 -10.28 9.55 -40.65
C CYS A 284 -9.44 9.15 -41.87
N ALA A 285 -9.74 7.97 -42.41
CA ALA A 285 -9.42 7.63 -43.78
C ALA A 285 -10.52 8.24 -44.66
N GLU A 286 -10.22 9.35 -45.32
CA GLU A 286 -10.95 9.74 -46.53
C GLU A 286 -10.50 8.80 -47.66
N GLN A 287 -11.43 8.00 -48.15
CA GLN A 287 -11.32 7.28 -49.41
C GLN A 287 -11.98 8.14 -50.50
N ASN A 288 -11.23 8.35 -51.59
CA ASN A 288 -11.67 8.73 -52.95
C ASN A 288 -12.39 10.07 -53.15
#